data_AF-A0A9W6T579-F1
#
_entry.id   AF-A0A9W6T579-F1
#
_cell.length_a   1.000
_cell.length_b   1.000
_cell.length_c   1.000
_cell.angle_alpha   90.00
_cell.angle_beta   90.00
_cell.angle_gamma   90.00
#
_symmetry.space_group_name_H-M   'P 1'
#
loop_
_entity.id
_entity.type
_entity.pdbx_description
1 polymer ?
#
loop_
_entity_poly.entity_id
_entity_poly.type
_entity_poly.pdbx_seq_one_letter_code
_entity_poly.pdbx_strand_id
1 'polypeptide(L)'
;MISSIDNVNTPLLWNVSTLSDFKFCFHDITNYENYTSEISFKDPLGIGKSNKFVGSNGAKYVLSSLTNNARSLYRNLLYKQIECIDEWILDKPNGTGENSNINNKKTNGGHLEINRNSMVGSIKLSFNLKDFYNSCLEEFIISNEISFRNVLGEFSEHKMCTISKDNTGTEMIFIPFSVDEMEKLLEDELS
;
A
#
# COMPACT_ATOMS: atom_id res chain seq x y z
N MET A 1 18.73 -3.91 -25.75
CA MET A 1 17.55 -3.85 -24.85
C MET A 1 16.36 -4.36 -25.63
N ILE A 2 15.51 -5.18 -25.01
CA ILE A 2 14.23 -5.63 -25.58
C ILE A 2 13.14 -5.08 -24.66
N SER A 3 12.10 -4.50 -25.24
CA SER A 3 10.99 -3.89 -24.50
C SER A 3 9.71 -4.05 -25.30
N SER A 4 8.58 -4.24 -24.61
CA SER A 4 7.23 -4.22 -25.19
C SER A 4 6.53 -2.91 -24.86
N ILE A 5 5.56 -2.53 -25.68
CA ILE A 5 4.70 -1.36 -25.48
C ILE A 5 3.26 -1.76 -25.79
N ASP A 6 2.33 -1.43 -24.89
CA ASP A 6 0.90 -1.73 -25.08
C ASP A 6 0.05 -0.47 -25.24
N ASN A 7 0.57 0.70 -24.83
CA ASN A 7 -0.16 1.95 -24.92
C ASN A 7 0.09 2.64 -26.27
N VAL A 8 -0.99 2.97 -26.98
CA VAL A 8 -0.97 3.69 -28.25
C VAL A 8 -0.26 5.06 -28.19
N ASN A 9 -0.23 5.69 -27.02
CA ASN A 9 0.41 6.99 -26.80
C ASN A 9 1.88 6.89 -26.37
N THR A 10 2.44 5.69 -26.23
CA THR A 10 3.84 5.49 -25.79
C THR A 10 4.88 6.26 -26.62
N PRO A 11 4.73 6.42 -27.96
CA PRO A 11 5.69 7.20 -28.74
C PRO A 11 5.83 8.67 -28.31
N LEU A 12 4.83 9.24 -27.60
CA LEU A 12 4.88 10.61 -27.09
C LEU A 12 5.88 10.78 -25.93
N LEU A 13 6.32 9.68 -25.30
CA LEU A 13 7.28 9.72 -24.18
C LEU A 13 8.70 10.06 -24.65
N TRP A 14 9.04 9.75 -25.91
CA TRP A 14 10.40 9.90 -26.42
C TRP A 14 10.54 11.20 -27.22
N ASN A 15 11.60 11.96 -26.91
CA ASN A 15 12.03 13.08 -27.73
C ASN A 15 13.07 12.62 -28.77
N VAL A 16 13.44 13.52 -29.69
CA VAL A 16 14.41 13.24 -30.77
C VAL A 16 15.76 12.75 -30.21
N SER A 17 16.21 13.29 -29.08
CA SER A 17 17.48 12.88 -28.44
C SER A 17 17.39 11.44 -27.93
N THR A 18 16.36 11.11 -27.15
CA THR A 18 16.18 9.76 -26.60
C THR A 18 16.02 8.72 -27.70
N LEU A 19 15.34 9.07 -28.79
CA LEU A 19 15.11 8.16 -29.92
C LEU A 19 16.41 7.88 -30.70
N SER A 20 17.30 8.88 -30.79
CA SER A 20 18.65 8.74 -31.34
C SER A 20 19.55 7.86 -30.47
N ASP A 21 19.41 7.95 -29.14
CA ASP A 21 20.21 7.16 -28.20
C ASP A 21 19.78 5.69 -28.20
N PHE A 22 18.47 5.43 -28.19
CA PHE A 22 17.93 4.07 -28.12
C PHE A 22 17.96 3.31 -29.45
N LYS A 23 17.98 4.01 -30.60
CA LYS A 23 18.04 3.43 -31.95
C LYS A 23 17.06 2.25 -32.12
N PHE A 24 15.78 2.50 -31.83
CA PHE A 24 14.76 1.45 -31.84
C PHE A 24 14.57 0.80 -33.21
N CYS A 25 14.35 -0.51 -33.21
CA CYS A 25 13.84 -1.27 -34.34
C CYS A 25 12.47 -1.84 -33.97
N PHE A 26 11.40 -1.30 -34.55
CA PHE A 26 10.04 -1.67 -34.21
C PHE A 26 9.63 -2.96 -34.92
N HIS A 27 9.08 -3.89 -34.15
CA HIS A 27 8.52 -5.15 -34.63
C HIS A 27 7.05 -5.19 -34.20
N ASP A 28 6.15 -5.50 -35.15
CA ASP A 28 4.74 -5.76 -34.85
C ASP A 28 4.57 -7.23 -34.48
N ILE A 29 4.03 -7.49 -33.28
CA ILE A 29 3.82 -8.82 -32.71
C ILE A 29 2.38 -8.91 -32.18
N THR A 30 1.41 -8.58 -33.02
CA THR A 30 -0.01 -8.71 -32.67
C THR A 30 -0.40 -10.18 -32.52
N ASN A 31 -0.61 -10.66 -31.29
CA ASN A 31 -0.88 -12.09 -31.00
C ASN A 31 -2.27 -12.40 -30.38
N TYR A 32 -3.13 -11.40 -30.15
CA TYR A 32 -4.47 -11.56 -29.50
C TYR A 32 -4.47 -12.38 -28.19
N GLU A 33 -3.31 -12.55 -27.56
CA GLU A 33 -3.19 -13.21 -26.28
C GLU A 33 -3.87 -12.36 -25.18
N ASN A 34 -4.37 -13.04 -24.15
CA ASN A 34 -5.04 -12.34 -23.06
C ASN A 34 -4.01 -11.68 -22.14
N TYR A 35 -4.26 -10.42 -21.78
CA TYR A 35 -3.47 -9.63 -20.83
C TYR A 35 -3.69 -10.01 -19.35
N THR A 36 -3.89 -11.30 -19.05
CA THR A 36 -4.27 -11.74 -17.69
C THR A 36 -3.23 -11.37 -16.65
N SER A 37 -1.94 -11.46 -16.99
CA SER A 37 -0.84 -11.16 -16.08
C SER A 37 -0.68 -9.66 -15.87
N GLU A 38 -0.78 -8.87 -16.93
CA GLU A 38 -0.62 -7.41 -16.92
C GLU A 38 -1.79 -6.71 -16.21
N ILE A 39 -3.01 -7.26 -16.35
CA ILE A 39 -4.22 -6.72 -15.72
C ILE A 39 -4.38 -7.21 -14.28
N SER A 40 -3.70 -8.29 -13.86
CA SER A 40 -3.86 -8.87 -12.51
C SER A 40 -3.69 -7.88 -11.34
N PHE A 41 -2.89 -6.83 -11.52
CA PHE A 41 -2.64 -5.79 -10.53
C PHE A 41 -3.70 -4.67 -10.49
N LYS A 42 -4.64 -4.67 -11.44
CA LYS A 42 -5.75 -3.72 -11.54
C LYS A 42 -7.08 -4.45 -11.36
N ASP A 43 -8.01 -3.82 -10.67
CA ASP A 43 -9.38 -4.32 -10.61
C ASP A 43 -10.08 -4.05 -11.96
N PRO A 44 -10.46 -5.09 -12.74
CA PRO A 44 -11.16 -4.90 -14.01
C PRO A 44 -12.56 -4.27 -13.83
N LEU A 45 -13.17 -4.40 -12.63
CA LEU A 45 -14.46 -3.79 -12.28
C LEU A 45 -14.31 -2.38 -11.72
N GLY A 46 -13.11 -2.02 -11.24
CA GLY A 46 -12.77 -0.72 -10.66
C GLY A 46 -12.45 0.38 -11.67
N ILE A 47 -12.80 0.19 -12.95
CA ILE A 47 -12.46 1.11 -14.02
C ILE A 47 -13.07 2.51 -13.74
N GLY A 48 -12.23 3.50 -13.46
CA GLY A 48 -12.63 4.88 -13.15
C GLY A 48 -12.69 5.28 -11.66
N LYS A 49 -12.39 4.38 -10.72
CA LYS A 49 -12.13 4.74 -9.30
C LYS A 49 -10.62 4.79 -9.02
N SER A 50 -10.21 5.60 -8.05
CA SER A 50 -8.89 6.24 -7.93
C SER A 50 -7.64 5.39 -8.22
N ASN A 51 -6.72 6.01 -8.96
CA ASN A 51 -5.38 5.58 -9.37
C ASN A 51 -4.37 5.44 -8.21
N LYS A 52 -4.39 4.34 -7.45
CA LYS A 52 -3.13 3.83 -6.88
C LYS A 52 -2.76 2.54 -7.60
N PHE A 53 -1.71 2.66 -8.41
CA PHE A 53 -1.25 1.64 -9.36
C PHE A 53 -0.77 0.34 -8.69
N VAL A 54 -0.47 0.37 -7.38
CA VAL A 54 -0.08 -0.81 -6.60
C VAL A 54 -0.53 -0.56 -5.17
N GLY A 55 -1.35 -1.45 -4.61
CA GLY A 55 -1.65 -1.41 -3.18
C GLY A 55 -2.17 -2.75 -2.71
N SER A 56 -3.49 -2.88 -2.67
CA SER A 56 -4.19 -4.07 -2.16
C SER A 56 -4.03 -5.31 -3.03
N ASN A 57 -4.33 -5.25 -4.34
CA ASN A 57 -4.25 -6.46 -5.19
C ASN A 57 -2.82 -7.01 -5.32
N GLY A 58 -1.81 -6.14 -5.44
CA GLY A 58 -0.41 -6.56 -5.45
C GLY A 58 -0.02 -7.24 -4.13
N ALA A 59 -0.42 -6.66 -3.00
CA ALA A 59 -0.22 -7.27 -1.68
C ALA A 59 -0.90 -8.64 -1.59
N LYS A 60 -2.10 -8.83 -2.17
CA LYS A 60 -2.82 -10.12 -2.21
C LYS A 60 -1.97 -11.23 -2.83
N TYR A 61 -1.39 -10.98 -4.00
CA TYR A 61 -0.52 -11.96 -4.67
C TYR A 61 0.72 -12.30 -3.85
N VAL A 62 1.34 -11.30 -3.23
CA VAL A 62 2.50 -11.52 -2.34
C VAL A 62 2.09 -12.37 -1.13
N LEU A 63 1.00 -12.01 -0.45
CA LEU A 63 0.49 -12.72 0.73
C LEU A 63 0.18 -14.20 0.46
N SER A 64 -0.39 -14.52 -0.70
CA SER A 64 -0.68 -15.90 -1.11
C SER A 64 0.59 -16.77 -1.23
N SER A 65 1.74 -16.15 -1.54
CA SER A 65 3.03 -16.83 -1.75
C SER A 65 3.87 -16.97 -0.47
N LEU A 66 3.51 -16.26 0.60
CA LEU A 66 4.26 -16.23 1.85
C LEU A 66 3.99 -17.43 2.76
N THR A 67 4.86 -17.63 3.74
CA THR A 67 4.66 -18.63 4.81
C THR A 67 3.53 -18.22 5.76
N ASN A 68 2.89 -19.19 6.43
CA ASN A 68 1.81 -18.92 7.39
C ASN A 68 2.24 -17.93 8.49
N ASN A 69 3.47 -18.04 9.01
CA ASN A 69 3.97 -17.12 10.04
C ASN A 69 4.10 -15.68 9.53
N ALA A 70 4.59 -15.49 8.30
CA ALA A 70 4.68 -14.17 7.69
C ALA A 70 3.28 -13.56 7.45
N ARG A 71 2.29 -14.39 7.07
CA ARG A 71 0.89 -13.96 6.97
C ARG A 71 0.32 -13.53 8.32
N SER A 72 0.54 -14.31 9.39
CA SER A 72 0.14 -13.92 10.75
C SER A 72 0.81 -12.64 11.22
N LEU A 73 2.09 -12.43 10.89
CA LEU A 73 2.79 -11.18 11.20
C LEU A 73 2.14 -9.98 10.49
N TYR A 74 1.84 -10.13 9.19
CA TYR A 74 1.18 -9.06 8.43
C TYR A 74 -0.25 -8.79 8.93
N ARG A 75 -0.97 -9.84 9.36
CA ARG A 75 -2.29 -9.73 10.00
C ARG A 75 -2.23 -8.83 11.24
N ASN A 76 -1.26 -9.07 12.12
CA ASN A 76 -1.10 -8.26 13.32
C ASN A 76 -0.67 -6.83 13.01
N LEU A 77 0.16 -6.65 11.98
CA LEU A 77 0.56 -5.33 11.51
C LEU A 77 -0.66 -4.52 11.02
N LEU A 78 -1.57 -5.16 10.26
CA LEU A 78 -2.83 -4.54 9.81
C LEU A 78 -3.73 -4.17 10.98
N TYR A 79 -3.93 -5.08 11.94
CA TYR A 79 -4.74 -4.78 13.13
C TYR A 79 -4.16 -3.60 13.91
N LYS A 80 -2.84 -3.58 14.13
CA LYS A 80 -2.21 -2.48 14.87
C LYS A 80 -2.33 -1.15 14.15
N GLN A 81 -2.21 -1.16 12.83
CA GLN A 81 -2.40 0.05 12.01
C GLN A 81 -3.84 0.58 12.08
N ILE A 82 -4.84 -0.30 12.02
CA ILE A 82 -6.26 0.07 12.14
C ILE A 82 -6.55 0.62 13.53
N GLU A 83 -6.06 -0.04 14.59
CA GLU A 83 -6.19 0.43 15.98
C GLU A 83 -5.62 1.84 16.14
N CYS A 84 -4.40 2.09 15.65
CA CYS A 84 -3.80 3.44 15.69
C CYS A 84 -4.61 4.49 14.91
N ILE A 85 -5.26 4.09 13.80
CA ILE A 85 -6.14 5.00 13.05
C ILE A 85 -7.41 5.29 13.85
N ASP A 86 -8.02 4.29 14.45
CA ASP A 86 -9.22 4.42 15.25
C ASP A 86 -8.96 5.30 16.49
N GLU A 87 -7.85 5.09 17.19
CA GLU A 87 -7.40 5.96 18.29
C GLU A 87 -7.19 7.42 17.83
N TRP A 88 -6.56 7.62 16.66
CA TRP A 88 -6.34 8.96 16.11
C TRP A 88 -7.64 9.67 15.71
N ILE A 89 -8.64 8.91 15.23
CA ILE A 89 -9.97 9.45 14.91
C ILE A 89 -10.69 9.88 16.19
N LEU A 90 -10.60 9.06 17.26
CA LEU A 90 -11.22 9.35 18.55
C LEU A 90 -10.61 10.58 19.24
N ASP A 91 -9.30 10.80 19.11
CA ASP A 91 -8.58 11.95 19.68
C ASP A 91 -8.82 13.28 18.91
N LYS A 92 -9.61 13.26 17.82
CA LYS A 92 -10.09 14.48 17.15
C LYS A 92 -11.55 14.83 17.47
N PRO A 93 -11.92 15.19 18.71
CA PRO A 93 -13.16 15.88 18.95
C PRO A 93 -13.00 17.36 18.55
N ASN A 94 -13.64 17.75 17.46
CA ASN A 94 -14.01 19.14 17.15
C ASN A 94 -12.90 20.22 17.20
N GLY A 95 -12.42 20.61 16.01
CA GLY A 95 -12.07 22.02 15.74
C GLY A 95 -10.65 22.45 16.11
N THR A 96 -9.74 22.33 15.15
CA THR A 96 -8.88 23.44 14.72
C THR A 96 -8.49 23.14 13.28
N GLY A 97 -8.92 24.01 12.37
CA GLY A 97 -8.59 23.90 10.96
C GLY A 97 -7.11 24.12 10.75
N GLU A 98 -6.50 23.29 9.93
CA GLU A 98 -5.62 23.75 8.85
C GLU A 98 -5.32 22.61 7.88
N ASN A 99 -5.84 22.79 6.66
CA ASN A 99 -5.28 22.39 5.38
C ASN A 99 -4.75 20.95 5.24
N SER A 100 -5.63 20.06 4.83
CA SER A 100 -5.28 18.97 3.92
C SER A 100 -6.43 18.80 2.95
N ASN A 101 -6.14 18.90 1.65
CA ASN A 101 -7.07 18.72 0.54
C ASN A 101 -7.75 17.34 0.59
N ILE A 102 -8.79 17.23 1.40
CA ILE A 102 -9.72 16.11 1.35
C ILE A 102 -10.97 16.68 0.68
N ASN A 103 -11.32 16.12 -0.47
CA ASN A 103 -12.56 16.37 -1.22
C ASN A 103 -13.76 15.96 -0.35
N ASN A 104 -14.05 16.73 0.70
CA ASN A 104 -15.18 16.50 1.58
C ASN A 104 -16.42 17.09 0.90
N LYS A 105 -17.31 16.18 0.46
CA LYS A 105 -18.71 16.51 0.19
C LYS A 105 -19.29 17.12 1.46
N LYS A 106 -19.49 18.44 1.47
CA LYS A 106 -20.22 19.14 2.52
C LYS A 106 -21.67 18.64 2.49
N THR A 107 -22.09 17.90 3.51
CA THR A 107 -23.50 17.70 3.83
C THR A 107 -23.97 18.88 4.67
N ASN A 108 -25.25 19.27 4.52
CA ASN A 108 -25.81 20.52 5.05
C ASN A 108 -26.12 20.48 6.57
N GLY A 109 -25.23 19.90 7.38
CA GLY A 109 -25.27 19.93 8.84
C GLY A 109 -23.85 19.77 9.35
N GLY A 110 -23.37 20.72 10.16
CA GLY A 110 -21.96 20.91 10.51
C GLY A 110 -21.30 19.84 11.39
N HIS A 111 -21.37 18.58 11.00
CA HIS A 111 -20.55 17.50 11.56
C HIS A 111 -19.55 17.06 10.48
N LEU A 112 -18.25 17.19 10.77
CA LEU A 112 -17.19 16.69 9.90
C LEU A 112 -17.08 15.18 10.13
N GLU A 113 -17.90 14.38 9.44
CA GLU A 113 -17.71 12.94 9.41
C GLU A 113 -16.39 12.64 8.69
N ILE A 114 -15.33 12.37 9.46
CA ILE A 114 -14.10 11.81 8.91
C ILE A 114 -14.48 10.44 8.36
N ASN A 115 -14.41 10.28 7.05
CA ASN A 115 -14.64 9.00 6.41
C ASN A 115 -13.48 8.07 6.77
N ARG A 116 -13.66 7.29 7.85
CA ARG A 116 -12.72 6.27 8.37
C ARG A 116 -12.13 5.43 7.24
N ASN A 117 -13.00 4.95 6.35
CA ASN A 117 -12.68 4.03 5.27
C ASN A 117 -11.71 4.62 4.22
N SER A 118 -11.71 5.95 4.04
CA SER A 118 -10.85 6.65 3.08
C SER A 118 -9.49 7.07 3.66
N MET A 119 -9.29 6.91 4.98
CA MET A 119 -8.04 7.32 5.61
C MET A 119 -6.91 6.37 5.21
N VAL A 120 -5.79 6.94 4.74
CA VAL A 120 -4.62 6.19 4.30
C VAL A 120 -3.54 6.29 5.37
N GLY A 121 -2.90 5.15 5.69
CA GLY A 121 -1.75 5.14 6.57
C GLY A 121 -0.64 6.06 6.04
N SER A 122 -0.16 6.92 6.91
CA SER A 122 0.87 7.92 6.61
C SER A 122 1.82 8.00 7.79
N ILE A 123 2.93 8.72 7.65
CA ILE A 123 3.91 8.90 8.73
C ILE A 123 3.27 9.41 10.04
N LYS A 124 2.17 10.19 9.95
CA LYS A 124 1.42 10.69 11.11
C LYS A 124 0.68 9.62 11.90
N LEU A 125 0.37 8.50 11.24
CA LEU A 125 -0.32 7.33 11.79
C LEU A 125 0.66 6.15 11.97
N SER A 126 1.96 6.46 12.02
CA SER A 126 2.98 5.43 12.24
C SER A 126 3.06 5.06 13.71
N PHE A 127 3.47 3.83 13.99
CA PHE A 127 3.70 3.33 15.34
C PHE A 127 5.12 2.79 15.49
N ASN A 128 5.55 2.65 16.74
CA ASN A 128 6.91 2.25 17.08
C ASN A 128 7.17 0.79 16.66
N LEU A 129 8.24 0.58 15.91
CA LEU A 129 8.63 -0.74 15.43
C LEU A 129 9.00 -1.69 16.58
N LYS A 130 9.64 -1.17 17.63
CA LYS A 130 10.08 -1.95 18.79
C LYS A 130 8.90 -2.47 19.59
N ASP A 131 7.87 -1.64 19.76
CA ASP A 131 6.65 -2.04 20.47
C ASP A 131 5.92 -3.13 19.69
N PHE A 132 5.83 -2.99 18.36
CA PHE A 132 5.25 -4.02 17.49
C PHE A 132 6.05 -5.34 17.52
N TYR A 133 7.39 -5.27 17.53
CA TYR A 133 8.23 -6.45 17.68
C TYR A 133 7.95 -7.19 19.01
N ASN A 134 7.81 -6.46 20.12
CA ASN A 134 7.47 -7.06 21.41
C ASN A 134 6.10 -7.74 21.39
N SER A 135 5.08 -7.12 20.78
CA SER A 135 3.76 -7.76 20.63
C SER A 135 3.84 -9.04 19.79
N CYS A 136 4.63 -9.05 18.71
CA CYS A 136 4.83 -10.26 17.89
C CYS A 136 5.59 -11.37 18.63
N LEU A 137 6.48 -11.02 19.56
CA LEU A 137 7.17 -11.98 20.43
C LEU A 137 6.20 -12.59 21.46
N GLU A 138 5.34 -11.76 22.07
CA GLU A 138 4.33 -12.20 23.05
C GLU A 138 3.31 -13.17 22.44
N GLU A 139 2.95 -12.96 21.17
CA GLU A 139 2.06 -13.84 20.41
C GLU A 139 2.78 -15.05 19.77
N PHE A 140 4.08 -15.21 20.03
CA PHE A 140 4.92 -16.30 19.48
C PHE A 140 4.92 -16.41 17.94
N ILE A 141 4.63 -15.31 17.23
CA ILE A 141 4.64 -15.27 15.75
C ILE A 141 6.08 -15.28 15.22
N ILE A 142 6.98 -14.60 15.94
CA ILE A 142 8.40 -14.53 15.61
C ILE A 142 9.24 -14.95 16.81
N SER A 143 10.40 -15.56 16.55
CA SER A 143 11.28 -16.07 17.60
C SER A 143 12.52 -15.20 17.84
N ASN A 144 12.90 -14.38 16.86
CA ASN A 144 14.10 -13.54 16.94
C ASN A 144 13.98 -12.29 16.06
N GLU A 145 14.78 -11.27 16.37
CA GLU A 145 14.76 -9.99 15.66
C GLU A 145 15.22 -10.11 14.20
N ILE A 146 16.15 -11.02 13.90
CA ILE A 146 16.71 -11.18 12.55
C ILE A 146 15.62 -11.66 11.57
N SER A 147 14.88 -12.70 11.96
CA SER A 147 13.74 -13.21 11.20
C SER A 147 12.67 -12.13 11.01
N PHE A 148 12.41 -11.33 12.05
CA PHE A 148 11.46 -10.23 11.99
C PHE A 148 11.89 -9.16 10.97
N ARG A 149 13.16 -8.75 11.01
CA ARG A 149 13.74 -7.79 10.06
C ARG A 149 13.72 -8.32 8.64
N ASN A 150 13.98 -9.60 8.42
CA ASN A 150 13.95 -10.22 7.09
C ASN A 150 12.54 -10.17 6.49
N VAL A 151 11.52 -10.59 7.25
CA VAL A 151 10.12 -10.59 6.79
C VAL A 151 9.64 -9.16 6.53
N LEU A 152 9.97 -8.20 7.41
CA LEU A 152 9.65 -6.80 7.18
C LEU A 152 10.39 -6.18 6.00
N GLY A 153 11.62 -6.62 5.73
CA GLY A 153 12.38 -6.22 4.56
C GLY A 153 11.64 -6.60 3.28
N GLU A 154 11.18 -7.85 3.19
CA GLU A 154 10.37 -8.35 2.06
C GLU A 154 9.07 -7.53 1.89
N PHE A 155 8.37 -7.22 2.98
CA PHE A 155 7.16 -6.39 2.91
C PHE A 155 7.46 -4.96 2.44
N SER A 156 8.61 -4.40 2.83
CA SER A 156 9.03 -3.07 2.40
C SER A 156 9.41 -3.05 0.92
N GLU A 157 10.08 -4.09 0.42
CA GLU A 157 10.43 -4.23 -1.01
C GLU A 157 9.17 -4.29 -1.90
N HIS A 158 8.12 -4.96 -1.44
CA HIS A 158 6.83 -5.02 -2.13
C HIS A 158 5.92 -3.81 -1.87
N LYS A 159 6.41 -2.77 -1.19
CA LYS A 159 5.65 -1.55 -0.83
C LYS A 159 4.39 -1.83 0.00
N MET A 160 4.39 -2.92 0.76
CA MET A 160 3.31 -3.31 1.66
C MET A 160 3.42 -2.64 3.03
N CYS A 161 4.63 -2.21 3.42
CA CYS A 161 4.86 -1.35 4.57
C CYS A 161 6.00 -0.37 4.27
N THR A 162 6.06 0.72 5.02
CA THR A 162 7.18 1.66 4.97
C THR A 162 7.74 1.83 6.38
N ILE A 163 9.05 1.68 6.50
CA ILE A 163 9.78 1.94 7.74
C ILE A 163 10.47 3.29 7.58
N SER A 164 10.22 4.21 8.51
CA SER A 164 10.82 5.53 8.55
C SER A 164 11.40 5.78 9.93
N LYS A 165 12.38 6.68 10.03
CA LYS A 165 12.89 7.15 11.32
C LYS A 165 12.23 8.47 11.66
N ASP A 166 11.82 8.61 12.90
CA ASP A 166 11.33 9.88 13.44
C ASP A 166 12.50 10.82 13.81
N ASN A 167 12.21 12.08 14.12
CA ASN A 167 13.18 13.09 14.56
C ASN A 167 14.00 12.65 15.79
N THR A 168 13.46 11.72 16.58
CA THR A 168 14.12 11.11 17.74
C THR A 168 15.08 9.97 17.38
N GLY A 169 15.14 9.56 16.11
CA GLY A 169 15.90 8.40 15.63
C GLY A 169 15.19 7.06 15.86
N THR A 170 13.99 7.07 16.44
CA THR A 170 13.17 5.87 16.65
C THR A 170 12.60 5.38 15.33
N GLU A 171 12.61 4.06 15.13
CA GLU A 171 12.05 3.44 13.93
C GLU A 171 10.53 3.31 14.05
N MET A 172 9.85 3.86 13.06
CA MET A 172 8.41 3.90 12.94
C MET A 172 7.98 3.13 11.69
N ILE A 173 6.86 2.43 11.77
CA ILE A 173 6.30 1.66 10.66
C ILE A 173 4.88 2.13 10.36
N PHE A 174 4.51 2.15 9.08
CA PHE A 174 3.13 2.36 8.64
C PHE A 174 2.81 1.59 7.35
N ILE A 175 1.53 1.32 7.12
CA ILE A 175 1.02 0.67 5.90
C ILE A 175 0.42 1.73 4.96
N PRO A 176 0.86 1.84 3.69
CA PRO A 176 0.41 2.89 2.77
C PRO A 176 -0.95 2.60 2.10
N PHE A 177 -1.86 1.88 2.77
CA PHE A 177 -3.18 1.47 2.27
C PHE A 177 -4.30 2.24 2.99
N SER A 178 -5.49 2.29 2.39
CA SER A 178 -6.67 2.81 3.08
C SER A 178 -7.22 1.80 4.10
N VAL A 179 -8.02 2.26 5.06
CA VAL A 179 -8.70 1.36 6.01
C VAL A 179 -9.56 0.33 5.29
N ASP A 180 -10.30 0.74 4.25
CA ASP A 180 -11.11 -0.16 3.42
C ASP A 180 -10.27 -1.25 2.75
N GLU A 181 -9.10 -0.89 2.23
CA GLU A 181 -8.17 -1.86 1.63
C GLU A 181 -7.56 -2.81 2.67
N MET A 182 -7.25 -2.30 3.87
CA MET A 182 -6.70 -3.11 4.95
C MET A 182 -7.73 -4.12 5.48
N GLU A 183 -8.99 -3.71 5.65
CA GLU A 183 -10.09 -4.58 6.07
C GLU A 183 -10.37 -5.65 5.01
N LYS A 184 -10.39 -5.27 3.73
CA LYS A 184 -10.55 -6.23 2.63
C LYS A 184 -9.41 -7.25 2.56
N LEU A 185 -8.16 -6.82 2.75
CA LEU A 185 -7.01 -7.73 2.79
C LEU A 185 -7.08 -8.70 3.97
N LEU A 186 -7.60 -8.24 5.11
CA LEU A 186 -7.80 -9.06 6.28
C LEU A 186 -8.86 -10.14 6.04
N GLU A 187 -9.98 -9.78 5.39
CA GLU A 187 -11.08 -10.70 5.09
C GLU A 187 -10.68 -11.76 4.04
N ASP A 188 -10.03 -11.34 2.94
CA ASP A 188 -9.75 -12.19 1.79
C ASP A 188 -8.64 -13.23 2.02
N GLU A 189 -7.53 -12.85 2.67
CA GLU A 189 -6.30 -13.68 2.71
C GLU A 189 -5.90 -14.15 4.11
N LEU A 190 -6.48 -13.56 5.16
CA LEU A 190 -6.01 -13.69 6.53
C LEU A 190 -7.10 -14.15 7.51
N SER A 191 -8.30 -14.49 7.01
CA SER A 191 -9.40 -15.08 7.79
C SER A 191 -9.13 -16.51 8.24
#